data_AF-A0A0F2LKL2-F1
#
_entry.id   AF-A0A0F2LKL2-F1
#
_cell.length_a   1.000
_cell.length_b   1.000
_cell.length_c   1.000
_cell.angle_alpha   90.00
_cell.angle_beta   90.00
_cell.angle_gamma   90.00
#
_symmetry.space_group_name_H-M   'P 1'
#
loop_
_entity.id
_entity.type
_entity.pdbx_description
1 polymer ?
#
loop_
_entity_poly.entity_id
_entity_poly.type
_entity_poly.pdbx_seq_one_letter_code
_entity_poly.pdbx_strand_id
1 'polypeptide(L)'
;APTLAQEINYTKEAELLLQQQLPYVIFVWSNAIQAVYLPGWADYIYLSSGTPTYAINIMDVHPTNQALNGTFIFSSVSSSEPRHINIYASVSLYAFNTLDEMYDSLAIANFANETQLLPWVASSWTIKSPVTMTLPNGEEIVNGTILTVNLVHNDTWIDGYPLTAYDVNFTVWYYDIPGMMGTNTFDGVHLNYTYLAQEGFINTDLFGTIPALVWTNVTGPYQIVFYLNSSSYVNIYETLSEYPIMPLHAIGPVNVVTLYHSTLAPEISSGPYRFVSFNTEAKTVTVTYNPYYFRINPLIFLQNVTQGQTYTFTANFTYYTWDNATSSLVPNQVTNGTAVMWLKYLNVSGQSYGNATAPVPMKMVAPGVYQGTINTANLAPGVYEVVSKVTWDNGTRELYYYGSINVTKPVTTTVSTTTTVPTTTTTTTTTIPTLTIVAGVIIVIIIVAAAVVVLRRR
;
A
#
# COMPACT_ATOMS: atom_id res chain seq x y z
N ALA A 1 -33.94 -31.94 8.61
CA ALA A 1 -32.85 -30.97 8.42
C ALA A 1 -31.88 -31.55 7.40
N PRO A 2 -31.30 -30.73 6.50
CA PRO A 2 -30.19 -31.19 5.67
C PRO A 2 -29.08 -31.74 6.56
N THR A 3 -28.33 -32.72 6.04
CA THR A 3 -27.11 -33.22 6.67
C THR A 3 -26.00 -32.18 6.52
N LEU A 4 -24.99 -32.21 7.38
CA LEU A 4 -23.81 -31.34 7.27
C LEU A 4 -23.16 -31.40 5.87
N ALA A 5 -23.13 -32.58 5.24
CA ALA A 5 -22.62 -32.75 3.88
C ALA A 5 -23.48 -32.04 2.81
N GLN A 6 -24.81 -32.00 3.01
CA GLN A 6 -25.72 -31.28 2.12
C GLN A 6 -25.60 -29.77 2.32
N GLU A 7 -25.46 -29.29 3.57
CA GLU A 7 -25.23 -27.88 3.87
C GLU A 7 -23.93 -27.38 3.22
N ILE A 8 -22.84 -28.14 3.31
CA ILE A 8 -21.57 -27.82 2.63
C ILE A 8 -21.74 -27.71 1.11
N ASN A 9 -22.50 -28.62 0.49
CA ASN A 9 -22.72 -28.60 -0.96
C ASN A 9 -23.61 -27.43 -1.40
N TYR A 10 -24.65 -27.09 -0.63
CA TYR A 10 -25.49 -25.92 -0.91
C TYR A 10 -24.72 -24.61 -0.78
N THR A 11 -23.83 -24.49 0.21
CA THR A 11 -22.93 -23.34 0.34
C THR A 11 -22.03 -23.21 -0.88
N LYS A 12 -21.40 -24.30 -1.33
CA LYS A 12 -20.55 -24.31 -2.55
C LYS A 12 -21.31 -23.91 -3.82
N GLU A 13 -22.53 -24.38 -3.98
CA GLU A 13 -23.37 -24.05 -5.13
C GLU A 13 -23.80 -22.58 -5.12
N ALA A 14 -24.19 -22.05 -3.94
CA ALA A 14 -24.51 -20.64 -3.78
C ALA A 14 -23.30 -19.73 -4.05
N GLU A 15 -22.10 -20.11 -3.57
CA GLU A 15 -20.84 -19.40 -3.83
C GLU A 15 -20.50 -19.36 -5.32
N LEU A 16 -20.59 -20.49 -6.03
CA LEU A 16 -20.36 -20.57 -7.48
C LEU A 16 -21.35 -19.71 -8.27
N LEU A 17 -22.64 -19.74 -7.90
CA LEU A 17 -23.68 -18.95 -8.56
C LEU A 17 -23.48 -17.44 -8.34
N LEU A 18 -23.07 -17.03 -7.13
CA LEU A 18 -22.74 -15.63 -6.82
C LEU A 18 -21.51 -15.15 -7.61
N GLN A 19 -20.47 -15.98 -7.72
CA GLN A 19 -19.25 -15.66 -8.49
C GLN A 19 -19.51 -15.52 -10.01
N GLN A 20 -20.47 -16.27 -10.56
CA GLN A 20 -20.82 -16.18 -11.98
C GLN A 20 -21.62 -14.92 -12.32
N GLN A 21 -22.33 -14.36 -11.34
CA GLN A 21 -23.26 -13.24 -11.56
C GLN A 21 -22.65 -11.89 -11.17
N LEU A 22 -21.74 -11.87 -10.20
CA LEU A 22 -21.24 -10.65 -9.58
C LEU A 22 -19.74 -10.81 -9.20
N PRO A 23 -18.92 -9.74 -9.22
CA PRO A 23 -17.48 -9.83 -9.00
C PRO A 23 -17.12 -9.96 -7.51
N TYR A 24 -17.55 -11.06 -6.89
CA TYR A 24 -17.31 -11.33 -5.47
C TYR A 24 -16.19 -12.33 -5.25
N VAL A 25 -15.43 -12.10 -4.18
CA VAL A 25 -14.59 -13.11 -3.54
C VAL A 25 -15.22 -13.45 -2.21
N ILE A 26 -15.55 -14.73 -2.01
CA ILE A 26 -16.15 -15.25 -0.78
C ILE A 26 -15.08 -16.00 0.00
N PHE A 27 -14.87 -15.58 1.25
CA PHE A 27 -13.81 -16.06 2.12
C PHE A 27 -14.40 -16.77 3.35
N VAL A 28 -14.05 -18.07 3.55
CA VAL A 28 -14.57 -18.94 4.63
C VAL A 28 -13.44 -19.66 5.38
N TRP A 29 -13.63 -19.87 6.70
CA TRP A 29 -12.60 -20.32 7.67
C TRP A 29 -12.40 -21.85 7.77
N SER A 30 -12.98 -22.68 6.89
CA SER A 30 -12.68 -24.14 6.88
C SER A 30 -12.98 -24.81 5.54
N ASN A 31 -12.17 -25.82 5.19
CA ASN A 31 -12.22 -26.90 4.17
C ASN A 31 -13.09 -26.78 2.90
N ALA A 32 -13.55 -25.58 2.53
CA ALA A 32 -14.31 -25.31 1.33
C ALA A 32 -13.45 -24.49 0.36
N ILE A 33 -13.39 -25.02 -0.86
CA ILE A 33 -12.55 -24.62 -1.99
C ILE A 33 -12.56 -23.11 -2.21
N GLN A 34 -11.40 -22.46 -2.02
CA GLN A 34 -11.14 -21.09 -2.47
C GLN A 34 -10.66 -21.16 -3.93
N ALA A 35 -11.60 -21.07 -4.88
CA ALA A 35 -11.28 -20.87 -6.29
C ALA A 35 -12.07 -19.68 -6.79
N VAL A 36 -11.37 -18.62 -7.20
CA VAL A 36 -12.00 -17.53 -7.94
C VAL A 36 -11.31 -17.34 -9.29
N TYR A 37 -12.08 -17.59 -10.34
CA TYR A 37 -11.86 -17.00 -11.65
C TYR A 37 -12.74 -15.75 -11.68
N LEU A 38 -12.11 -14.56 -11.63
CA LEU A 38 -12.79 -13.28 -11.80
C LEU A 38 -12.56 -12.82 -13.25
N PRO A 39 -13.36 -13.25 -14.23
CA PRO A 39 -13.22 -12.77 -15.60
C PRO A 39 -13.34 -11.25 -15.61
N GLY A 40 -12.34 -10.58 -16.19
CA GLY A 40 -12.31 -9.12 -16.23
C GLY A 40 -11.72 -8.46 -14.98
N TRP A 41 -11.04 -9.19 -14.10
CA TRP A 41 -10.21 -8.64 -13.02
C TRP A 41 -8.77 -9.16 -13.10
N ALA A 42 -7.82 -8.39 -12.56
CA ALA A 42 -6.38 -8.66 -12.56
C ALA A 42 -5.82 -8.63 -11.12
N ASP A 43 -4.60 -9.16 -10.96
CA ASP A 43 -3.72 -8.99 -9.79
C ASP A 43 -4.24 -9.45 -8.41
N TYR A 44 -5.19 -10.41 -8.39
CA TYR A 44 -5.45 -11.24 -7.21
C TYR A 44 -4.43 -12.39 -7.15
N ILE A 45 -3.44 -12.30 -6.27
CA ILE A 45 -2.31 -13.24 -6.22
C ILE A 45 -2.65 -14.41 -5.28
N TYR A 46 -2.55 -15.65 -5.78
CA TYR A 46 -2.57 -16.82 -4.90
C TYR A 46 -1.28 -16.90 -4.10
N LEU A 47 -1.40 -16.95 -2.78
CA LEU A 47 -0.26 -17.07 -1.88
C LEU A 47 0.27 -18.51 -1.95
N SER A 48 1.54 -18.68 -2.34
CA SER A 48 2.20 -20.00 -2.48
C SER A 48 2.31 -20.78 -1.17
N SER A 49 2.19 -20.06 -0.05
CA SER A 49 2.27 -20.53 1.34
C SER A 49 1.06 -20.06 2.15
N GLY A 50 -0.02 -19.65 1.49
CA GLY A 50 -1.25 -19.22 2.16
C GLY A 50 -1.75 -20.29 3.13
N THR A 51 -2.19 -19.87 4.31
CA THR A 51 -2.87 -20.79 5.23
C THR A 51 -4.15 -21.31 4.56
N PRO A 52 -4.74 -22.43 5.02
CA PRO A 52 -6.11 -22.81 4.65
C PRO A 52 -7.14 -21.69 4.90
N THR A 53 -6.74 -20.67 5.66
CA THR A 53 -7.46 -19.46 5.96
C THR A 53 -7.22 -18.40 4.87
N TYR A 54 -5.99 -18.00 4.54
CA TYR A 54 -5.65 -16.92 3.58
C TYR A 54 -4.89 -17.39 2.33
N ALA A 55 -5.59 -17.81 1.26
CA ALA A 55 -4.93 -18.24 0.01
C ALA A 55 -4.75 -17.17 -1.07
N ILE A 56 -5.24 -15.94 -0.86
CA ILE A 56 -5.18 -14.84 -1.85
C ILE A 56 -4.78 -13.51 -1.20
N ASN A 57 -4.03 -12.70 -1.92
CA ASN A 57 -3.76 -11.30 -1.60
C ASN A 57 -4.61 -10.39 -2.48
N ILE A 58 -5.20 -9.34 -1.89
CA ILE A 58 -6.12 -8.41 -2.57
C ILE A 58 -5.57 -6.98 -2.72
N MET A 59 -4.29 -6.75 -2.42
CA MET A 59 -3.69 -5.41 -2.32
C MET A 59 -3.70 -4.62 -3.65
N ASP A 60 -3.77 -5.29 -4.80
CA ASP A 60 -3.77 -4.65 -6.12
C ASP A 60 -4.91 -5.16 -7.02
N VAL A 61 -6.02 -5.62 -6.44
CA VAL A 61 -7.12 -6.19 -7.23
C VAL A 61 -7.91 -5.10 -7.95
N HIS A 62 -7.98 -5.20 -9.27
CA HIS A 62 -8.68 -4.22 -10.11
C HIS A 62 -9.27 -4.84 -11.39
N PRO A 63 -10.28 -4.22 -12.03
CA PRO A 63 -10.78 -4.69 -13.31
C PRO A 63 -9.70 -4.62 -14.40
N THR A 64 -9.66 -5.62 -15.28
CA THR A 64 -8.67 -5.69 -16.36
C THR A 64 -8.73 -4.43 -17.23
N ASN A 65 -7.59 -3.79 -17.45
CA ASN A 65 -7.45 -2.51 -18.17
C ASN A 65 -8.04 -1.27 -17.46
N GLN A 66 -8.48 -1.38 -16.20
CA GLN A 66 -9.00 -0.25 -15.42
C GLN A 66 -8.47 -0.26 -13.98
N ALA A 67 -7.16 -0.05 -13.80
CA ALA A 67 -6.50 -0.10 -12.48
C ALA A 67 -7.01 0.90 -11.43
N LEU A 68 -7.79 1.91 -11.83
CA LEU A 68 -8.28 2.98 -10.94
C LEU A 68 -9.79 3.01 -10.76
N ASN A 69 -10.52 2.14 -11.47
CA ASN A 69 -11.97 2.13 -11.44
C ASN A 69 -12.45 0.72 -11.11
N GLY A 70 -13.52 0.63 -10.34
CA GLY A 70 -14.12 -0.65 -9.99
C GLY A 70 -14.53 -0.70 -8.53
N THR A 71 -15.48 -1.55 -8.22
CA THR A 71 -15.85 -1.87 -6.85
C THR A 71 -15.55 -3.34 -6.64
N PHE A 72 -14.52 -3.61 -5.85
CA PHE A 72 -14.23 -4.96 -5.40
C PHE A 72 -15.01 -5.21 -4.12
N ILE A 73 -15.78 -6.30 -4.07
CA ILE A 73 -16.53 -6.64 -2.87
C ILE A 73 -15.92 -7.90 -2.26
N PHE A 74 -15.24 -7.67 -1.15
CA PHE A 74 -14.69 -8.72 -0.31
C PHE A 74 -15.75 -9.16 0.71
N SER A 75 -16.24 -10.39 0.57
CA SER A 75 -17.22 -10.96 1.49
C SER A 75 -16.54 -11.93 2.45
N SER A 76 -16.47 -11.56 3.73
CA SER A 76 -16.11 -12.49 4.79
C SER A 76 -17.39 -13.12 5.36
N VAL A 77 -17.49 -14.46 5.32
CA VAL A 77 -18.61 -15.16 5.98
C VAL A 77 -18.31 -15.22 7.48
N SER A 78 -18.73 -14.18 8.19
CA SER A 78 -18.60 -14.08 9.63
C SER A 78 -19.94 -14.34 10.33
N SER A 79 -19.90 -14.93 11.53
CA SER A 79 -21.04 -15.01 12.43
C SER A 79 -21.30 -13.71 13.21
N SER A 80 -20.43 -12.70 13.09
CA SER A 80 -20.54 -11.40 13.77
C SER A 80 -20.05 -10.22 12.91
N GLU A 81 -20.91 -9.21 12.77
CA GLU A 81 -20.55 -7.90 12.20
C GLU A 81 -19.41 -7.25 13.00
N PRO A 82 -18.47 -6.51 12.36
CA PRO A 82 -17.51 -5.68 13.07
C PRO A 82 -18.26 -4.73 14.01
N ARG A 83 -18.08 -4.88 15.32
CA ARG A 83 -18.78 -4.04 16.30
C ARG A 83 -18.32 -2.58 16.24
N HIS A 84 -17.09 -2.36 15.78
CA HIS A 84 -16.44 -1.07 15.67
C HIS A 84 -15.46 -1.12 14.50
N ILE A 85 -15.37 -0.05 13.71
CA ILE A 85 -14.22 0.25 12.86
C ILE A 85 -13.47 1.31 13.64
N ASN A 86 -12.58 0.87 14.51
CA ASN A 86 -11.90 1.73 15.47
C ASN A 86 -10.55 1.13 15.75
N ILE A 87 -9.51 1.80 15.28
CA ILE A 87 -8.14 1.27 15.33
C ILE A 87 -7.69 1.02 16.77
N TYR A 88 -8.13 1.82 17.75
CA TYR A 88 -7.78 1.62 19.15
C TYR A 88 -8.53 0.44 19.79
N ALA A 89 -9.86 0.41 19.65
CA ALA A 89 -10.71 -0.47 20.46
C ALA A 89 -10.95 -1.86 19.84
N SER A 90 -10.75 -2.00 18.53
CA SER A 90 -11.14 -3.22 17.85
C SER A 90 -10.21 -4.39 18.20
N VAL A 91 -10.82 -5.54 18.45
CA VAL A 91 -10.19 -6.87 18.60
C VAL A 91 -10.85 -7.87 17.65
N SER A 92 -11.54 -7.33 16.63
CA SER A 92 -12.25 -8.13 15.64
C SER A 92 -11.37 -8.31 14.44
N LEU A 93 -11.00 -9.55 14.15
CA LEU A 93 -10.32 -9.92 12.91
C LEU A 93 -11.01 -9.32 11.67
N TYR A 94 -12.34 -9.25 11.66
CA TYR A 94 -13.12 -8.74 10.54
C TYR A 94 -13.03 -7.22 10.40
N ALA A 95 -12.92 -6.49 11.51
CA ALA A 95 -12.60 -5.07 11.47
C ALA A 95 -11.17 -4.87 10.94
N PHE A 96 -10.22 -5.71 11.37
CA PHE A 96 -8.83 -5.63 10.93
C PHE A 96 -8.62 -5.94 9.45
N ASN A 97 -9.45 -6.80 8.83
CA ASN A 97 -9.47 -6.91 7.35
C ASN A 97 -9.73 -5.57 6.64
N THR A 98 -10.33 -4.58 7.31
CA THR A 98 -10.49 -3.21 6.77
C THR A 98 -9.46 -2.24 7.35
N LEU A 99 -9.18 -2.33 8.66
CA LEU A 99 -8.24 -1.43 9.31
C LEU A 99 -6.81 -1.63 8.81
N ASP A 100 -6.38 -2.85 8.49
CA ASP A 100 -5.05 -3.15 7.92
C ASP A 100 -4.88 -2.57 6.51
N GLU A 101 -5.97 -2.27 5.82
CA GLU A 101 -5.97 -1.57 4.53
C GLU A 101 -5.96 -0.04 4.68
N MET A 102 -6.27 0.45 5.88
CA MET A 102 -6.31 1.88 6.21
C MET A 102 -5.05 2.33 6.97
N TYR A 103 -4.50 1.49 7.83
CA TYR A 103 -3.39 1.82 8.70
C TYR A 103 -2.24 0.86 8.46
N ASP A 104 -1.03 1.40 8.37
CA ASP A 104 0.16 0.62 8.13
C ASP A 104 0.91 0.30 9.43
N SER A 105 1.65 -0.81 9.43
CA SER A 105 2.66 -1.14 10.43
C SER A 105 4.07 -0.74 9.99
N LEU A 106 5.06 -0.82 10.89
CA LEU A 106 6.46 -0.55 10.54
C LEU A 106 6.98 -1.54 9.48
N ALA A 107 6.64 -2.82 9.62
CA ALA A 107 7.02 -3.89 8.71
C ALA A 107 5.87 -4.89 8.54
N ILE A 108 5.85 -5.55 7.38
CA ILE A 108 4.88 -6.61 7.08
C ILE A 108 5.58 -7.96 6.94
N ALA A 109 4.85 -9.04 7.24
CA ALA A 109 5.35 -10.39 6.98
C ALA A 109 5.47 -10.64 5.46
N ASN A 110 6.54 -11.30 5.04
CA ASN A 110 6.68 -11.72 3.66
C ASN A 110 5.71 -12.87 3.36
N PHE A 111 4.81 -12.71 2.40
CA PHE A 111 3.85 -13.75 2.04
C PHE A 111 4.49 -15.07 1.60
N ALA A 112 5.72 -15.05 1.08
CA ALA A 112 6.47 -16.25 0.71
C ALA A 112 7.26 -16.87 1.88
N ASN A 113 7.43 -16.12 2.97
CA ASN A 113 8.11 -16.57 4.19
C ASN A 113 7.68 -15.71 5.38
N GLU A 114 6.65 -16.14 6.10
CA GLU A 114 6.03 -15.37 7.18
C GLU A 114 7.00 -15.06 8.32
N THR A 115 8.09 -15.82 8.46
CA THR A 115 9.13 -15.54 9.46
C THR A 115 10.05 -14.39 9.07
N GLN A 116 9.97 -13.87 7.86
CA GLN A 116 10.78 -12.77 7.36
C GLN A 116 9.95 -11.49 7.26
N LEU A 117 10.42 -10.42 7.88
CA LEU A 117 9.82 -9.09 7.76
C LEU A 117 10.36 -8.32 6.53
N LEU A 118 9.45 -7.62 5.87
CA LEU A 118 9.73 -6.69 4.78
C LEU A 118 9.56 -5.25 5.28
N PRO A 119 10.49 -4.33 4.92
CA PRO A 119 10.33 -2.91 5.19
C PRO A 119 9.02 -2.36 4.61
N TRP A 120 8.22 -1.72 5.47
CA TRP A 120 6.97 -1.07 5.11
C TRP A 120 7.02 0.44 5.39
N VAL A 121 6.44 0.95 6.49
CA VAL A 121 6.66 2.34 6.93
C VAL A 121 8.11 2.52 7.43
N ALA A 122 8.67 1.48 8.06
CA ALA A 122 10.11 1.42 8.26
C ALA A 122 10.80 1.26 6.89
N SER A 123 11.63 2.23 6.52
CA SER A 123 12.51 2.13 5.34
C SER A 123 13.68 1.16 5.59
N SER A 124 14.13 1.07 6.85
CA SER A 124 15.18 0.16 7.30
C SER A 124 15.20 0.06 8.83
N TRP A 125 15.86 -0.96 9.36
CA TRP A 125 16.19 -1.03 10.77
C TRP A 125 17.56 -1.66 11.00
N THR A 126 18.13 -1.43 12.17
CA THR A 126 19.37 -2.06 12.63
C THR A 126 19.18 -2.63 14.02
N ILE A 127 19.83 -3.77 14.28
CA ILE A 127 19.73 -4.50 15.52
C ILE A 127 21.12 -4.54 16.15
N LYS A 128 21.21 -4.11 17.41
CA LYS A 128 22.40 -4.29 18.25
C LYS A 128 22.02 -5.18 19.42
N SER A 129 22.58 -6.38 19.46
CA SER A 129 22.30 -7.39 20.50
C SER A 129 23.51 -8.35 20.62
N PRO A 130 23.85 -8.83 21.83
CA PRO A 130 23.29 -8.44 23.13
C PRO A 130 23.80 -7.06 23.58
N VAL A 131 23.01 -6.36 24.40
CA VAL A 131 23.38 -5.09 25.04
C VAL A 131 23.03 -5.13 26.53
N THR A 132 23.96 -4.67 27.37
CA THR A 132 23.70 -4.40 28.79
C THR A 132 24.03 -2.94 29.07
N MET A 133 23.04 -2.18 29.54
CA MET A 133 23.20 -0.77 29.89
C MET A 133 22.05 -0.26 30.78
N THR A 134 22.33 0.81 31.51
CA THR A 134 21.29 1.66 32.11
C THR A 134 20.80 2.68 31.09
N LEU A 135 19.49 2.78 30.95
CA LEU A 135 18.80 3.68 30.03
C LEU A 135 18.63 5.09 30.63
N PRO A 136 18.37 6.12 29.81
CA PRO A 136 18.07 7.48 30.27
C PRO A 136 16.90 7.58 31.24
N ASN A 137 15.91 6.69 31.17
CA ASN A 137 14.80 6.62 32.12
C ASN A 137 15.18 5.95 33.47
N GLY A 138 16.42 5.48 33.61
CA GLY A 138 16.95 4.81 34.80
C GLY A 138 16.73 3.29 34.82
N GLU A 139 15.98 2.74 33.87
CA GLU A 139 15.78 1.29 33.76
C GLU A 139 17.01 0.60 33.17
N GLU A 140 17.14 -0.70 33.39
CA GLU A 140 18.26 -1.49 32.91
C GLU A 140 17.82 -2.48 31.85
N ILE A 141 18.60 -2.56 30.77
CA ILE A 141 18.56 -3.72 29.87
C ILE A 141 19.77 -4.61 30.18
N VAL A 142 19.54 -5.92 30.26
CA VAL A 142 20.58 -6.92 30.54
C VAL A 142 20.51 -7.99 29.47
N ASN A 143 21.58 -8.14 28.68
CA ASN A 143 21.59 -9.00 27.48
C ASN A 143 20.40 -8.75 26.54
N GLY A 144 19.96 -7.48 26.47
CA GLY A 144 18.84 -7.01 25.68
C GLY A 144 19.22 -6.62 24.25
N THR A 145 18.36 -5.84 23.62
CA THR A 145 18.48 -5.41 22.23
C THR A 145 18.19 -3.92 22.10
N ILE A 146 18.98 -3.23 21.28
CA ILE A 146 18.65 -1.90 20.76
C ILE A 146 18.24 -2.08 19.30
N LEU A 147 16.99 -1.73 18.98
CA LEU A 147 16.44 -1.75 17.63
C LEU A 147 16.27 -0.29 17.17
N THR A 148 17.05 0.13 16.18
CA THR A 148 16.92 1.48 15.58
C THR A 148 16.17 1.38 14.27
N VAL A 149 15.05 2.08 14.16
CA VAL A 149 14.15 2.04 13.00
C VAL A 149 14.16 3.40 12.31
N ASN A 150 14.38 3.41 11.00
CA ASN A 150 14.26 4.59 10.15
C ASN A 150 12.96 4.49 9.36
N LEU A 151 12.18 5.55 9.33
CA LEU A 151 10.91 5.60 8.59
C LEU A 151 11.14 6.12 7.17
N VAL A 152 10.14 5.90 6.31
CA VAL A 152 10.03 6.62 5.04
C VAL A 152 9.69 8.09 5.29
N HIS A 153 10.05 8.97 4.35
CA HIS A 153 9.85 10.42 4.49
C HIS A 153 8.65 10.94 3.69
N ASN A 154 8.03 10.08 2.89
CA ASN A 154 6.96 10.43 1.95
C ASN A 154 5.61 9.81 2.31
N ASP A 155 5.49 9.27 3.52
CA ASP A 155 4.22 8.79 4.06
C ASP A 155 3.49 9.91 4.80
N THR A 156 2.19 10.00 4.55
CA THR A 156 1.35 11.12 4.98
C THR A 156 -0.02 10.58 5.35
N TRP A 157 -0.51 11.01 6.51
CA TRP A 157 -1.91 10.89 6.86
C TRP A 157 -2.77 11.62 5.80
N ILE A 158 -3.98 11.13 5.54
CA ILE A 158 -4.89 11.70 4.52
C ILE A 158 -5.31 13.16 4.80
N ASP A 159 -5.08 13.66 6.01
CA ASP A 159 -5.29 15.07 6.37
C ASP A 159 -4.06 15.94 6.09
N GLY A 160 -2.96 15.36 5.64
CA GLY A 160 -1.74 16.03 5.24
C GLY A 160 -0.67 16.10 6.32
N TYR A 161 -0.89 15.59 7.54
CA TYR A 161 0.24 15.48 8.47
C TYR A 161 1.22 14.39 8.00
N PRO A 162 2.54 14.64 8.02
CA PRO A 162 3.51 13.57 7.80
C PRO A 162 3.34 12.47 8.86
N LEU A 163 3.47 11.20 8.46
CA LEU A 163 3.63 10.11 9.43
C LEU A 163 5.07 10.12 9.95
N THR A 164 5.23 10.17 11.27
CA THR A 164 6.53 10.37 11.93
C THR A 164 6.80 9.33 13.02
N ALA A 165 8.03 9.33 13.51
CA ALA A 165 8.45 8.55 14.68
C ALA A 165 7.67 8.90 15.95
N TYR A 166 7.06 10.09 16.04
CA TYR A 166 6.19 10.46 17.16
C TYR A 166 4.85 9.72 17.11
N ASP A 167 4.31 9.45 15.92
CA ASP A 167 3.09 8.62 15.77
C ASP A 167 3.34 7.18 16.21
N VAL A 168 4.50 6.64 15.84
CA VAL A 168 4.94 5.29 16.28
C VAL A 168 5.11 5.25 17.80
N ASN A 169 5.83 6.23 18.37
CA ASN A 169 6.04 6.33 19.81
C ASN A 169 4.71 6.40 20.56
N PHE A 170 3.84 7.32 20.13
CA PHE A 170 2.49 7.47 20.66
C PHE A 170 1.74 6.15 20.63
N THR A 171 1.69 5.47 19.48
CA THR A 171 0.95 4.21 19.28
C THR A 171 1.35 3.14 20.30
N VAL A 172 2.67 2.92 20.43
CA VAL A 172 3.25 1.90 21.29
C VAL A 172 2.85 2.10 22.76
N TRP A 173 2.90 3.35 23.22
CA TRP A 173 2.49 3.66 24.58
C TRP A 173 0.98 3.72 24.71
N TYR A 174 0.24 4.23 23.73
CA TYR A 174 -1.22 4.36 23.81
C TYR A 174 -1.93 3.01 23.97
N TYR A 175 -1.42 1.95 23.33
CA TYR A 175 -1.89 0.57 23.54
C TYR A 175 -1.38 -0.09 24.82
N ASP A 176 -0.40 0.51 25.50
CA ASP A 176 0.38 -0.13 26.56
C ASP A 176 0.95 -1.49 26.12
N ILE A 177 1.61 -1.50 24.97
CA ILE A 177 2.24 -2.70 24.42
C ILE A 177 3.19 -3.40 25.44
N PRO A 178 3.96 -2.71 26.29
CA PRO A 178 4.75 -3.39 27.31
C PRO A 178 3.97 -3.86 28.54
N GLY A 179 2.72 -3.41 28.75
CA GLY A 179 1.90 -3.78 29.89
C GLY A 179 2.29 -3.05 31.18
N MET A 180 2.70 -1.80 31.06
CA MET A 180 3.03 -0.91 32.16
C MET A 180 1.78 -0.46 32.91
N MET A 181 1.39 -1.23 33.93
CA MET A 181 0.39 -0.81 34.90
C MET A 181 0.72 0.57 35.53
N GLY A 182 -0.29 1.28 36.02
CA GLY A 182 -0.14 2.57 36.69
C GLY A 182 -0.59 3.75 35.85
N THR A 183 -0.10 4.94 36.19
CA THR A 183 -0.41 6.19 35.49
C THR A 183 0.84 6.73 34.83
N ASN A 184 0.82 6.84 33.49
CA ASN A 184 1.98 7.17 32.67
C ASN A 184 1.68 8.36 31.75
N THR A 185 2.74 9.03 31.31
CA THR A 185 2.66 10.17 30.38
C THR A 185 3.61 9.97 29.20
N PHE A 186 3.10 10.13 27.98
CA PHE A 186 3.86 9.96 26.74
C PHE A 186 3.32 10.94 25.70
N ASP A 187 4.21 11.66 25.01
CA ASP A 187 3.85 12.67 23.99
C ASP A 187 2.74 13.66 24.41
N GLY A 188 2.71 14.01 25.71
CA GLY A 188 1.72 14.92 26.31
C GLY A 188 0.38 14.28 26.68
N VAL A 189 0.18 12.99 26.41
CA VAL A 189 -1.01 12.21 26.77
C VAL A 189 -0.78 11.52 28.10
N HIS A 190 -1.77 11.61 29.00
CA HIS A 190 -1.71 11.05 30.36
C HIS A 190 -2.76 9.96 30.53
N LEU A 191 -2.32 8.71 30.72
CA LEU A 191 -3.20 7.53 30.82
C LEU A 191 -3.01 6.79 32.15
N ASN A 192 -4.12 6.28 32.69
CA ASN A 192 -4.11 5.39 33.87
C ASN A 192 -4.44 3.96 33.42
N TYR A 193 -3.43 3.20 33.05
CA TYR A 193 -3.60 1.82 32.57
C TYR A 193 -4.14 0.87 33.63
N THR A 194 -3.90 1.13 34.92
CA THR A 194 -4.52 0.33 35.98
C THR A 194 -6.04 0.44 35.92
N TYR A 195 -6.55 1.67 35.76
CA TYR A 195 -7.98 1.90 35.59
C TYR A 195 -8.50 1.30 34.27
N LEU A 196 -7.82 1.58 33.16
CA LEU A 196 -8.25 1.08 31.84
C LEU A 196 -8.32 -0.45 31.81
N ALA A 197 -7.32 -1.14 32.36
CA ALA A 197 -7.30 -2.60 32.43
C ALA A 197 -8.39 -3.15 33.37
N GLN A 198 -8.61 -2.54 34.54
CA GLN A 198 -9.62 -2.98 35.50
C GLN A 198 -11.05 -2.84 34.96
N GLU A 199 -11.31 -1.77 34.19
CA GLU A 199 -12.62 -1.51 33.59
C GLU A 199 -12.78 -2.12 32.18
N GLY A 200 -11.71 -2.73 31.64
CA GLY A 200 -11.73 -3.37 30.32
C GLY A 200 -11.67 -2.42 29.13
N PHE A 201 -11.25 -1.15 29.31
CA PHE A 201 -11.09 -0.16 28.25
C PHE A 201 -9.73 -0.26 27.54
N ILE A 202 -9.35 -1.48 27.19
CA ILE A 202 -8.06 -1.79 26.57
C ILE A 202 -8.26 -2.64 25.33
N ASN A 203 -7.33 -2.53 24.39
CA ASN A 203 -7.24 -3.47 23.28
C ASN A 203 -6.63 -4.78 23.79
N THR A 204 -7.44 -5.82 23.97
CA THR A 204 -6.94 -7.08 24.54
C THR A 204 -6.02 -7.87 23.62
N ASP A 205 -5.96 -7.52 22.33
CA ASP A 205 -5.07 -8.16 21.37
C ASP A 205 -3.67 -7.53 21.39
N LEU A 206 -3.53 -6.26 21.81
CA LEU A 206 -2.26 -5.51 21.80
C LEU A 206 -1.72 -5.16 23.20
N PHE A 207 -2.57 -5.10 24.21
CA PHE A 207 -2.19 -4.70 25.56
C PHE A 207 -1.21 -5.71 26.17
N GLY A 208 0.00 -5.25 26.49
CA GLY A 208 1.04 -6.08 27.10
C GLY A 208 1.67 -7.13 26.19
N THR A 209 1.52 -7.04 24.86
CA THR A 209 2.04 -8.08 23.93
C THR A 209 3.56 -8.09 23.79
N ILE A 210 4.25 -6.99 24.06
CA ILE A 210 5.73 -6.92 23.99
C ILE A 210 6.30 -6.53 25.35
N PRO A 211 6.22 -7.41 26.37
CA PRO A 211 6.66 -7.11 27.73
C PRO A 211 8.17 -6.90 27.86
N ALA A 212 8.94 -7.25 26.82
CA ALA A 212 10.37 -6.94 26.76
C ALA A 212 10.65 -5.49 26.41
N LEU A 213 9.69 -4.74 25.87
CA LEU A 213 9.87 -3.33 25.58
C LEU A 213 9.98 -2.55 26.90
N VAL A 214 11.11 -1.87 27.06
CA VAL A 214 11.42 -1.08 28.26
C VAL A 214 11.27 0.40 27.97
N TRP A 215 11.78 0.83 26.82
CA TRP A 215 11.77 2.24 26.46
C TRP A 215 11.84 2.46 24.96
N THR A 216 11.43 3.65 24.54
CA THR A 216 11.57 4.16 23.19
C THR A 216 12.20 5.56 23.22
N ASN A 217 12.95 5.90 22.17
CA ASN A 217 13.57 7.21 22.05
C ASN A 217 13.44 7.71 20.61
N VAL A 218 12.67 8.78 20.42
CA VAL A 218 12.56 9.47 19.13
C VAL A 218 13.78 10.36 18.94
N THR A 219 14.69 9.96 18.07
CA THR A 219 15.96 10.69 17.81
C THR A 219 15.83 11.72 16.69
N GLY A 220 14.73 11.67 15.93
CA GLY A 220 14.33 12.65 14.93
C GLY A 220 12.96 12.29 14.33
N PRO A 221 12.37 13.14 13.48
CA PRO A 221 11.01 12.94 12.96
C PRO A 221 10.81 11.62 12.21
N TYR A 222 11.88 11.01 11.67
CA TYR A 222 11.81 9.76 10.92
C TYR A 222 12.74 8.67 11.50
N GLN A 223 13.12 8.77 12.77
CA GLN A 223 13.90 7.73 13.45
C GLN A 223 13.44 7.54 14.90
N ILE A 224 13.22 6.29 15.26
CA ILE A 224 12.90 5.85 16.63
C ILE A 224 13.80 4.69 17.03
N VAL A 225 14.20 4.66 18.29
CA VAL A 225 15.00 3.60 18.89
C VAL A 225 14.17 2.88 19.94
N PHE A 226 14.02 1.57 19.81
CA PHE A 226 13.39 0.70 20.80
C PHE A 226 14.47 0.00 21.65
N TYR A 227 14.25 -0.04 22.96
CA TYR A 227 15.09 -0.72 23.92
C TYR A 227 14.33 -1.90 24.50
N LEU A 228 14.79 -3.11 24.18
CA LEU A 228 14.16 -4.35 24.60
C LEU A 228 15.05 -5.04 25.64
N ASN A 229 14.52 -5.43 26.80
CA ASN A 229 15.21 -6.28 27.77
C ASN A 229 15.14 -7.76 27.37
N SER A 230 15.40 -8.03 26.09
CA SER A 230 15.42 -9.36 25.50
C SER A 230 16.29 -9.36 24.24
N SER A 231 16.93 -10.49 23.96
CA SER A 231 17.58 -10.79 22.68
C SER A 231 16.71 -11.70 21.79
N SER A 232 15.46 -11.94 22.18
CA SER A 232 14.53 -12.78 21.42
C SER A 232 14.20 -12.13 20.08
N TYR A 233 14.33 -12.93 19.02
CA TYR A 233 13.86 -12.56 17.68
C TYR A 233 12.36 -12.22 17.68
N VAL A 234 11.54 -12.93 18.45
CA VAL A 234 10.08 -12.71 18.50
C VAL A 234 9.78 -11.30 18.99
N ASN A 235 10.45 -10.80 20.04
CA ASN A 235 10.22 -9.43 20.51
C ASN A 235 10.60 -8.39 19.45
N ILE A 236 11.64 -8.64 18.66
CA ILE A 236 12.02 -7.76 17.55
C ILE A 236 10.98 -7.81 16.43
N TYR A 237 10.49 -9.02 16.11
CA TYR A 237 9.46 -9.24 15.11
C TYR A 237 8.17 -8.49 15.49
N GLU A 238 7.63 -8.73 16.68
CA GLU A 238 6.39 -8.06 17.12
C GLU A 238 6.55 -6.55 17.24
N THR A 239 7.72 -6.05 17.65
CA THR A 239 7.96 -4.59 17.73
C THR A 239 7.84 -3.91 16.37
N LEU A 240 8.07 -4.65 15.28
CA LEU A 240 8.01 -4.16 13.92
C LEU A 240 6.66 -4.44 13.22
N SER A 241 5.91 -5.47 13.59
CA SER A 241 4.73 -5.90 12.83
C SER A 241 3.40 -5.91 13.57
N GLU A 242 3.40 -5.96 14.91
CA GLU A 242 2.22 -6.36 15.68
C GLU A 242 1.10 -5.30 15.69
N TYR A 243 1.45 -4.03 15.55
CA TYR A 243 0.51 -2.93 15.71
C TYR A 243 0.42 -2.04 14.46
N PRO A 244 -0.80 -1.62 14.08
CA PRO A 244 -0.98 -0.52 13.13
C PRO A 244 -0.59 0.80 13.81
N ILE A 245 0.04 1.69 13.06
CA ILE A 245 0.42 3.01 13.54
C ILE A 245 -0.84 3.90 13.60
N MET A 246 -0.99 4.66 14.68
CA MET A 246 -2.10 5.59 14.90
C MET A 246 -1.66 7.05 14.71
N PRO A 247 -2.52 7.91 14.14
CA PRO A 247 -2.25 9.35 14.01
C PRO A 247 -2.31 10.04 15.38
N LEU A 248 -1.15 10.40 15.94
CA LEU A 248 -1.05 11.06 17.25
C LEU A 248 -1.91 12.34 17.30
N HIS A 249 -1.87 13.15 16.25
CA HIS A 249 -2.57 14.44 16.22
C HIS A 249 -4.10 14.31 16.15
N ALA A 250 -4.61 13.20 15.61
CA ALA A 250 -6.05 12.98 15.48
C ALA A 250 -6.63 12.19 16.68
N ILE A 251 -5.87 11.21 17.20
CA ILE A 251 -6.34 10.31 18.25
C ILE A 251 -5.88 10.73 19.65
N GLY A 252 -4.67 11.27 19.79
CA GLY A 252 -4.10 11.67 21.09
C GLY A 252 -4.97 12.63 21.92
N PRO A 253 -5.65 13.63 21.32
CA PRO A 253 -6.55 14.53 22.05
C PRO A 253 -7.88 13.88 22.49
N VAL A 254 -8.24 12.71 21.98
CA VAL A 254 -9.50 12.03 22.30
C VAL A 254 -9.34 11.28 23.63
N ASN A 255 -10.31 11.46 24.53
CA ASN A 255 -10.35 10.68 25.76
C ASN A 255 -10.43 9.19 25.44
N VAL A 256 -9.49 8.40 25.95
CA VAL A 256 -9.35 6.97 25.60
C VAL A 256 -10.58 6.13 25.94
N VAL A 257 -11.31 6.44 27.02
CA VAL A 257 -12.55 5.72 27.38
C VAL A 257 -13.66 6.03 26.38
N THR A 258 -13.74 7.29 25.96
CA THR A 258 -14.67 7.71 24.89
C THR A 258 -14.31 7.05 23.56
N LEU A 259 -13.02 6.99 23.24
CA LEU A 259 -12.52 6.32 22.05
C LEU A 259 -12.84 4.83 22.09
N TYR A 260 -12.62 4.15 23.22
CA TYR A 260 -12.91 2.72 23.38
C TYR A 260 -14.38 2.38 23.08
N HIS A 261 -15.31 3.20 23.54
CA HIS A 261 -16.74 3.00 23.31
C HIS A 261 -17.24 3.45 21.92
N SER A 262 -16.42 4.19 21.17
CA SER A 262 -16.84 4.70 19.87
C SER A 262 -16.86 3.59 18.83
N THR A 263 -17.96 3.51 18.06
CA THR A 263 -18.05 2.62 16.89
C THR A 263 -17.03 3.00 15.82
N LEU A 264 -16.73 4.29 15.67
CA LEU A 264 -15.77 4.84 14.73
C LEU A 264 -14.70 5.63 15.47
N ALA A 265 -13.43 5.42 15.16
CA ALA A 265 -12.39 6.37 15.55
C ALA A 265 -12.42 7.57 14.60
N PRO A 266 -11.67 8.66 14.87
CA PRO A 266 -11.30 9.59 13.81
C PRO A 266 -10.52 8.82 12.72
N GLU A 267 -11.19 8.50 11.61
CA GLU A 267 -10.65 7.62 10.56
C GLU A 267 -9.63 8.30 9.64
N ILE A 268 -8.62 8.94 10.24
CA ILE A 268 -7.49 9.56 9.56
C ILE A 268 -6.44 8.48 9.29
N SER A 269 -6.45 7.97 8.06
CA SER A 269 -5.64 6.84 7.62
C SER A 269 -4.37 7.29 6.86
N SER A 270 -3.34 6.43 6.74
CA SER A 270 -2.14 6.67 5.90
C SER A 270 -1.99 5.63 4.80
N GLY A 271 -2.61 4.46 4.99
CA GLY A 271 -2.49 3.29 4.13
C GLY A 271 -3.17 3.42 2.76
N PRO A 272 -3.22 2.30 2.02
CA PRO A 272 -3.68 2.27 0.64
C PRO A 272 -5.16 2.64 0.46
N TYR A 273 -5.97 2.57 1.53
CA TYR A 273 -7.38 2.93 1.50
C TYR A 273 -7.75 3.93 2.60
N ARG A 274 -8.84 4.65 2.38
CA ARG A 274 -9.45 5.57 3.34
C ARG A 274 -10.92 5.25 3.53
N PHE A 275 -11.42 5.54 4.72
CA PHE A 275 -12.81 5.32 5.09
C PHE A 275 -13.80 6.07 4.19
N VAL A 276 -14.97 5.47 3.93
CA VAL A 276 -16.10 6.14 3.29
C VAL A 276 -17.33 6.06 4.17
N SER A 277 -17.71 4.86 4.59
CA SER A 277 -18.89 4.66 5.42
C SER A 277 -18.87 3.32 6.14
N PHE A 278 -19.55 3.27 7.29
CA PHE A 278 -19.96 2.03 7.95
C PHE A 278 -21.48 1.99 8.02
N ASN A 279 -22.09 1.02 7.33
CA ASN A 279 -23.53 0.81 7.33
C ASN A 279 -23.84 -0.49 8.09
N THR A 280 -24.39 -0.35 9.27
CA THR A 280 -24.67 -1.48 10.17
C THR A 280 -25.87 -2.32 9.72
N GLU A 281 -26.88 -1.69 9.13
CA GLU A 281 -28.05 -2.41 8.60
C GLU A 281 -27.65 -3.31 7.41
N ALA A 282 -26.83 -2.79 6.50
CA ALA A 282 -26.30 -3.53 5.37
C ALA A 282 -25.11 -4.43 5.74
N LYS A 283 -24.54 -4.25 6.94
CA LYS A 283 -23.31 -4.92 7.41
C LYS A 283 -22.13 -4.71 6.48
N THR A 284 -21.98 -3.49 5.97
CA THR A 284 -20.94 -3.14 5.00
C THR A 284 -20.07 -2.03 5.53
N VAL A 285 -18.75 -2.23 5.46
CA VAL A 285 -17.77 -1.15 5.53
C VAL A 285 -17.34 -0.82 4.11
N THR A 286 -17.26 0.46 3.78
CA THR A 286 -16.79 0.92 2.48
C THR A 286 -15.53 1.75 2.69
N VAL A 287 -14.50 1.38 1.95
CA VAL A 287 -13.25 2.14 1.83
C VAL A 287 -13.00 2.45 0.36
N THR A 288 -12.21 3.47 0.09
CA THR A 288 -11.80 3.86 -1.26
C THR A 288 -10.30 4.10 -1.30
N TYR A 289 -9.69 3.90 -2.47
CA TYR A 289 -8.24 4.02 -2.62
C TYR A 289 -7.75 5.41 -2.16
N ASN A 290 -6.57 5.43 -1.56
CA ASN A 290 -5.83 6.61 -1.18
C ASN A 290 -4.86 7.00 -2.33
N PRO A 291 -5.15 8.05 -3.12
CA PRO A 291 -4.25 8.48 -4.22
C PRO A 291 -2.88 8.97 -3.76
N TYR A 292 -2.73 9.23 -2.45
CA TYR A 292 -1.51 9.80 -1.86
C TYR A 292 -0.63 8.74 -1.18
N TYR A 293 -1.05 7.48 -1.21
CA TYR A 293 -0.33 6.39 -0.54
C TYR A 293 1.10 6.24 -1.08
N PHE A 294 2.08 6.19 -0.18
CA PHE A 294 3.51 6.29 -0.54
C PHE A 294 4.06 5.07 -1.29
N ARG A 295 3.35 3.93 -1.26
CA ARG A 295 3.69 2.69 -2.00
C ARG A 295 2.77 2.44 -3.18
N ILE A 296 1.97 3.42 -3.60
CA ILE A 296 1.13 3.29 -4.79
C ILE A 296 1.99 2.92 -6.01
N ASN A 297 1.52 1.97 -6.82
CA ASN A 297 2.21 1.59 -8.04
C ASN A 297 2.07 2.71 -9.08
N PRO A 298 3.13 3.47 -9.42
CA PRO A 298 3.00 4.62 -10.33
C PRO A 298 2.67 4.21 -11.77
N LEU A 299 2.85 2.94 -12.14
CA LEU A 299 2.56 2.42 -13.49
C LEU A 299 1.08 2.41 -13.84
N ILE A 300 0.19 2.48 -12.84
CA ILE A 300 -1.27 2.59 -13.07
C ILE A 300 -1.62 3.91 -13.78
N PHE A 301 -0.71 4.90 -13.77
CA PHE A 301 -0.87 6.20 -14.41
C PHE A 301 0.01 6.40 -15.66
N LEU A 302 0.55 5.33 -16.24
CA LEU A 302 1.59 5.42 -17.27
C LEU A 302 1.16 6.21 -18.52
N GLN A 303 1.91 7.25 -18.86
CA GLN A 303 1.73 8.05 -20.08
C GLN A 303 2.90 7.88 -21.04
N ASN A 304 2.62 7.66 -22.33
CA ASN A 304 3.68 7.61 -23.34
C ASN A 304 4.04 9.02 -23.81
N VAL A 305 5.34 9.34 -23.77
CA VAL A 305 5.87 10.63 -24.23
C VAL A 305 7.02 10.42 -25.21
N THR A 306 7.18 11.33 -26.16
CA THR A 306 8.28 11.28 -27.12
C THR A 306 9.43 12.16 -26.63
N GLN A 307 10.65 11.60 -26.61
CA GLN A 307 11.87 12.31 -26.27
C GLN A 307 12.01 13.58 -27.11
N GLY A 308 12.38 14.70 -26.48
CA GLY A 308 12.49 16.01 -27.13
C GLY A 308 11.20 16.84 -27.09
N GLN A 309 10.07 16.27 -26.66
CA GLN A 309 8.83 17.02 -26.45
C GLN A 309 8.67 17.44 -24.99
N THR A 310 7.84 18.46 -24.76
CA THR A 310 7.38 18.80 -23.42
C THR A 310 6.12 18.02 -23.08
N TYR A 311 5.99 17.62 -21.83
CA TYR A 311 4.79 16.96 -21.31
C TYR A 311 4.29 17.73 -20.09
N THR A 312 2.98 17.98 -20.01
CA THR A 312 2.38 18.65 -18.85
C THR A 312 1.81 17.60 -17.91
N PHE A 313 2.36 17.52 -16.71
CA PHE A 313 1.84 16.67 -15.65
C PHE A 313 0.87 17.48 -14.79
N THR A 314 -0.26 16.86 -14.42
CA THR A 314 -1.29 17.45 -13.55
C THR A 314 -1.44 16.59 -12.30
N ALA A 315 -1.34 17.21 -11.12
CA ALA A 315 -1.58 16.58 -9.83
C ALA A 315 -2.78 17.23 -9.14
N ASN A 316 -3.59 16.43 -8.45
CA ASN A 316 -4.74 16.89 -7.66
C ASN A 316 -4.54 16.56 -6.18
N PHE A 317 -4.44 17.60 -5.36
CA PHE A 317 -4.23 17.51 -3.92
C PHE A 317 -5.50 17.92 -3.16
N THR A 318 -6.15 16.90 -2.59
CA THR A 318 -7.29 16.98 -1.69
C THR A 318 -6.90 16.31 -0.38
N TYR A 319 -7.07 16.98 0.75
CA TYR A 319 -6.87 16.40 2.07
C TYR A 319 -8.21 16.20 2.78
N TYR A 320 -8.25 15.35 3.81
CA TYR A 320 -9.48 14.92 4.45
C TYR A 320 -9.43 15.21 5.94
N THR A 321 -10.44 15.90 6.47
CA THR A 321 -10.59 16.12 7.91
C THR A 321 -11.73 15.27 8.45
N TRP A 322 -11.63 14.80 9.68
CA TRP A 322 -12.71 14.06 10.33
C TRP A 322 -13.77 15.00 10.90
N ASP A 323 -15.04 14.76 10.57
CA ASP A 323 -16.18 15.42 11.21
C ASP A 323 -16.83 14.47 12.22
N ASN A 324 -16.72 14.80 13.51
CA ASN A 324 -17.32 14.01 14.60
C ASN A 324 -18.86 14.05 14.59
N ALA A 325 -19.48 15.12 14.06
CA ALA A 325 -20.94 15.25 14.06
C ALA A 325 -21.60 14.28 13.07
N THR A 326 -20.93 14.01 11.95
CA THR A 326 -21.43 13.11 10.90
C THR A 326 -20.66 11.78 10.83
N SER A 327 -19.58 11.64 11.62
CA SER A 327 -18.66 10.49 11.61
C SER A 327 -18.18 10.15 10.20
N SER A 328 -17.66 11.17 9.51
CA SER A 328 -17.26 11.05 8.11
C SER A 328 -16.04 11.88 7.78
N LEU A 329 -15.32 11.48 6.73
CA LEU A 329 -14.25 12.29 6.16
C LEU A 329 -14.79 13.40 5.26
N VAL A 330 -14.35 14.63 5.51
CA VAL A 330 -14.70 15.82 4.75
C VAL A 330 -13.52 16.19 3.82
N PRO A 331 -13.71 16.20 2.49
CA PRO A 331 -12.66 16.57 1.55
C PRO A 331 -12.44 18.08 1.49
N ASN A 332 -11.17 18.49 1.41
CA ASN A 332 -10.74 19.88 1.32
C ASN A 332 -9.67 20.02 0.23
N GLN A 333 -9.79 21.03 -0.63
CA GLN A 333 -8.79 21.31 -1.67
C GLN A 333 -7.60 22.07 -1.09
N VAL A 334 -6.38 21.71 -1.46
CA VAL A 334 -5.18 22.48 -1.09
C VAL A 334 -5.11 23.74 -1.96
N THR A 335 -5.44 24.91 -1.39
CA THR A 335 -5.57 26.18 -2.15
C THR A 335 -4.42 27.17 -1.97
N ASN A 336 -3.62 27.02 -0.91
CA ASN A 336 -2.50 27.90 -0.57
C ASN A 336 -1.18 27.13 -0.45
N GLY A 337 -1.05 26.02 -1.18
CA GLY A 337 0.13 25.16 -1.12
C GLY A 337 1.23 25.56 -2.10
N THR A 338 2.48 25.27 -1.72
CA THR A 338 3.63 25.29 -2.62
C THR A 338 3.86 23.89 -3.15
N ALA A 339 3.76 23.71 -4.46
CA ALA A 339 3.93 22.39 -5.08
C ALA A 339 5.20 22.30 -5.94
N VAL A 340 5.84 21.14 -5.89
CA VAL A 340 7.00 20.78 -6.72
C VAL A 340 6.81 19.38 -7.30
N MET A 341 7.50 19.09 -8.40
CA MET A 341 7.59 17.74 -8.94
C MET A 341 9.01 17.40 -9.38
N TRP A 342 9.34 16.12 -9.41
CA TRP A 342 10.60 15.61 -9.96
C TRP A 342 10.38 14.21 -10.55
N LEU A 343 11.37 13.77 -11.32
CA LEU A 343 11.39 12.43 -11.87
C LEU A 343 12.29 11.51 -11.07
N LYS A 344 11.90 10.25 -10.96
CA LYS A 344 12.76 9.16 -10.50
C LYS A 344 12.91 8.11 -11.60
N TYR A 345 14.09 7.49 -11.70
CA TYR A 345 14.30 6.37 -12.59
C TYR A 345 13.50 5.17 -12.10
N LEU A 346 12.57 4.66 -12.90
CA LEU A 346 11.80 3.46 -12.56
C LEU A 346 12.30 2.25 -13.35
N ASN A 347 12.42 2.41 -14.67
CA ASN A 347 12.99 1.40 -15.56
C ASN A 347 13.71 2.09 -16.73
N VAL A 348 14.92 2.57 -16.44
CA VAL A 348 15.81 3.20 -17.41
C VAL A 348 17.12 2.42 -17.45
N SER A 349 17.54 2.00 -18.64
CA SER A 349 18.72 1.16 -18.81
C SER A 349 19.96 1.80 -18.19
N GLY A 350 20.65 1.05 -17.32
CA GLY A 350 21.87 1.50 -16.63
C GLY A 350 21.64 2.44 -15.45
N GLN A 351 20.39 2.69 -15.05
CA GLN A 351 20.06 3.53 -13.89
C GLN A 351 19.39 2.71 -12.79
N SER A 352 19.83 2.93 -11.55
CA SER A 352 19.13 2.42 -10.36
C SER A 352 18.00 3.37 -9.96
N TYR A 353 17.03 2.87 -9.19
CA TYR A 353 15.97 3.70 -8.65
C TYR A 353 16.54 4.88 -7.83
N GLY A 354 16.15 6.09 -8.19
CA GLY A 354 16.71 7.32 -7.65
C GLY A 354 16.26 8.54 -8.43
N ASN A 355 16.60 9.74 -7.97
CA ASN A 355 16.19 10.99 -8.61
C ASN A 355 16.85 11.14 -9.99
N ALA A 356 16.04 11.28 -11.02
CA ALA A 356 16.47 11.60 -12.38
C ALA A 356 16.53 13.11 -12.63
N THR A 357 15.74 13.89 -11.91
CA THR A 357 15.76 15.36 -11.97
C THR A 357 15.73 15.97 -10.57
N ALA A 358 16.16 17.23 -10.46
CA ALA A 358 15.87 18.04 -9.29
C ALA A 358 14.36 18.41 -9.24
N PRO A 359 13.83 18.77 -8.06
CA PRO A 359 12.48 19.34 -7.95
C PRO A 359 12.31 20.62 -8.77
N VAL A 360 11.22 20.69 -9.52
CA VAL A 360 10.80 21.87 -10.27
C VAL A 360 9.45 22.37 -9.73
N PRO A 361 9.23 23.69 -9.64
CA PRO A 361 7.95 24.23 -9.19
C PRO A 361 6.78 23.83 -10.10
N MET A 362 5.63 23.60 -9.49
CA MET A 362 4.35 23.46 -10.17
C MET A 362 3.50 24.72 -9.94
N LYS A 363 2.62 25.04 -10.90
CA LYS A 363 1.69 26.16 -10.84
C LYS A 363 0.28 25.66 -10.51
N MET A 364 -0.37 26.26 -9.53
CA MET A 364 -1.79 26.03 -9.28
C MET A 364 -2.62 26.61 -10.43
N VAL A 365 -3.48 25.80 -11.04
CA VAL A 365 -4.37 26.20 -12.15
C VAL A 365 -5.85 26.21 -11.75
N ALA A 366 -6.19 25.48 -10.69
CA ALA A 366 -7.49 25.51 -9.99
C ALA A 366 -7.27 25.10 -8.52
N PRO A 367 -8.21 25.34 -7.60
CA PRO A 367 -8.13 24.84 -6.22
C PRO A 367 -7.72 23.36 -6.18
N GLY A 368 -6.62 23.04 -5.50
CA GLY A 368 -6.08 21.67 -5.39
C GLY A 368 -5.39 21.12 -6.65
N VAL A 369 -5.52 21.78 -7.82
CA VAL A 369 -4.97 21.29 -9.09
C VAL A 369 -3.71 22.05 -9.47
N TYR A 370 -2.60 21.33 -9.55
CA TYR A 370 -1.28 21.86 -9.87
C TYR A 370 -0.75 21.24 -11.15
N GLN A 371 -0.10 22.06 -11.97
CA GLN A 371 0.52 21.64 -13.23
C GLN A 371 2.00 21.98 -13.27
N GLY A 372 2.78 21.06 -13.80
CA GLY A 372 4.20 21.26 -14.07
C GLY A 372 4.57 20.77 -15.47
N THR A 373 5.60 21.37 -16.06
CA THR A 373 6.12 20.96 -17.37
C THR A 373 7.36 20.10 -17.22
N ILE A 374 7.33 18.92 -17.83
CA ILE A 374 8.44 17.97 -17.91
C ILE A 374 9.11 18.15 -19.27
N ASN A 375 10.40 18.49 -19.26
CA ASN A 375 11.22 18.55 -20.48
C ASN A 375 11.91 17.20 -20.70
N THR A 376 11.54 16.52 -21.79
CA THR A 376 12.07 15.18 -22.10
C THR A 376 13.33 15.19 -22.97
N ALA A 377 13.83 16.35 -23.38
CA ALA A 377 14.96 16.45 -24.33
C ALA A 377 16.23 15.74 -23.82
N ASN A 378 16.49 15.81 -22.51
CA ASN A 378 17.67 15.22 -21.88
C ASN A 378 17.38 13.89 -21.17
N LEU A 379 16.16 13.36 -21.29
CA LEU A 379 15.80 12.07 -20.69
C LEU A 379 16.15 10.95 -21.65
N ALA A 380 16.85 9.92 -21.16
CA ALA A 380 17.05 8.69 -21.92
C ALA A 380 15.70 7.94 -22.07
N PRO A 381 15.52 7.16 -23.14
CA PRO A 381 14.34 6.30 -23.27
C PRO A 381 14.20 5.31 -22.11
N GLY A 382 12.97 5.11 -21.65
CA GLY A 382 12.65 4.27 -20.50
C GLY A 382 11.51 4.85 -19.66
N VAL A 383 11.21 4.19 -18.55
CA VAL A 383 10.10 4.56 -17.65
C VAL A 383 10.62 5.36 -16.47
N TYR A 384 9.96 6.49 -16.22
CA TYR A 384 10.21 7.37 -15.09
C TYR A 384 8.95 7.43 -14.22
N GLU A 385 9.15 7.43 -12.91
CA GLU A 385 8.13 7.82 -11.95
C GLU A 385 8.12 9.36 -11.87
N VAL A 386 6.93 9.96 -11.92
CA VAL A 386 6.72 11.36 -11.61
C VAL A 386 6.29 11.43 -10.15
N VAL A 387 7.08 12.09 -9.32
CA VAL A 387 6.71 12.37 -7.93
C VAL A 387 6.39 13.86 -7.84
N SER A 388 5.24 14.18 -7.27
CA SER A 388 4.87 15.55 -6.93
C SER A 388 4.53 15.65 -5.47
N LYS A 389 4.83 16.80 -4.89
CA LYS A 389 4.62 17.10 -3.47
C LYS A 389 4.03 18.49 -3.36
N VAL A 390 2.97 18.64 -2.57
CA VAL A 390 2.49 19.95 -2.12
C VAL A 390 2.76 20.10 -0.63
N THR A 391 3.17 21.28 -0.20
CA THR A 391 3.25 21.65 1.22
C THR A 391 2.38 22.87 1.49
N TRP A 392 1.71 22.90 2.64
CA TRP A 392 0.91 24.04 3.08
C TRP A 392 0.98 24.20 4.60
N ASP A 393 0.26 25.19 5.14
CA ASP A 393 0.29 25.54 6.57
C ASP A 393 1.72 25.74 7.10
N ASN A 394 2.50 26.57 6.41
CA ASN A 394 3.92 26.83 6.72
C ASN A 394 4.81 25.57 6.69
N GLY A 395 4.40 24.54 5.94
CA GLY A 395 5.16 23.31 5.77
C GLY A 395 4.88 22.25 6.84
N THR A 396 3.90 22.46 7.72
CA THR A 396 3.49 21.43 8.69
C THR A 396 2.64 20.34 8.06
N ARG A 397 2.03 20.61 6.89
CA ARG A 397 1.26 19.64 6.13
C ARG A 397 1.85 19.42 4.74
N GLU A 398 1.80 18.19 4.28
CA GLU A 398 2.24 17.76 2.96
C GLU A 398 1.42 16.58 2.42
N LEU A 399 1.34 16.49 1.10
CA LEU A 399 0.81 15.33 0.39
C LEU A 399 1.70 15.03 -0.82
N TYR A 400 1.82 13.75 -1.14
CA TYR A 400 2.53 13.26 -2.32
C TYR A 400 1.55 12.72 -3.34
N TYR A 401 1.78 13.01 -4.61
CA TYR A 401 0.99 12.48 -5.71
C TYR A 401 1.92 11.91 -6.77
N TYR A 402 1.57 10.74 -7.27
CA TYR A 402 2.44 9.90 -8.08
C TYR A 402 1.89 9.71 -9.49
N GLY A 403 2.78 9.51 -10.44
CA GLY A 403 2.45 9.17 -11.82
C GLY A 403 3.63 8.51 -12.52
N SER A 404 3.50 8.18 -13.80
CA SER A 404 4.64 7.69 -14.57
C SER A 404 4.58 8.09 -16.04
N ILE A 405 5.76 8.21 -16.65
CA ILE A 405 5.94 8.46 -18.07
C ILE A 405 6.88 7.44 -18.69
N ASN A 406 6.55 6.95 -19.88
CA ASN A 406 7.43 6.15 -20.73
C ASN A 406 7.98 7.04 -21.84
N VAL A 407 9.27 7.37 -21.76
CA VAL A 407 9.97 8.18 -22.76
C VAL A 407 10.42 7.28 -23.90
N THR A 408 9.96 7.58 -25.10
CA THR A 408 10.27 6.83 -26.33
C THR A 408 11.14 7.65 -27.27
N LYS A 409 12.03 6.99 -28.03
CA LYS A 409 12.83 7.69 -29.05
C LYS A 409 11.91 8.28 -30.14
N PRO A 410 12.27 9.42 -30.74
CA PRO A 410 11.57 9.90 -31.93
C PRO A 410 11.67 8.85 -33.03
N VAL A 411 10.56 8.59 -33.72
CA VAL A 411 10.58 7.73 -34.92
C VAL A 411 11.29 8.50 -36.03
N THR A 412 12.56 8.18 -36.30
CA THR A 412 13.25 8.69 -37.46
C THR A 412 12.72 7.95 -38.70
N THR A 413 11.82 8.57 -39.45
CA THR A 413 11.43 8.06 -40.77
C THR A 413 12.61 8.32 -41.72
N THR A 414 13.46 7.32 -41.94
CA THR A 414 14.38 7.36 -43.09
C THR A 414 13.54 7.23 -44.35
N VAL A 415 13.28 8.35 -45.02
CA VAL A 415 12.84 8.33 -46.42
C VAL A 415 14.03 7.78 -47.22
N SER A 416 14.00 6.49 -47.53
CA SER A 416 14.89 5.94 -48.56
C SER A 416 14.50 6.59 -49.88
N THR A 417 15.22 7.63 -50.29
CA THR A 417 15.18 8.10 -51.67
C THR A 417 15.79 6.99 -52.54
N THR A 418 14.93 6.17 -53.12
CA THR A 418 15.33 5.19 -54.13
C THR A 418 15.72 5.98 -55.38
N THR A 419 17.01 6.24 -55.57
CA THR A 419 17.53 6.74 -56.84
C THR A 419 17.38 5.64 -57.88
N THR A 420 16.40 5.75 -58.78
CA THR A 420 16.26 4.84 -59.92
C THR A 420 17.43 5.04 -60.88
N VAL A 421 18.37 4.11 -60.89
CA VAL A 421 19.38 3.97 -61.94
C VAL A 421 18.75 3.20 -63.10
N PRO A 422 18.79 3.71 -64.35
CA PRO A 422 18.29 2.97 -65.50
C PRO A 422 19.19 1.76 -65.75
N THR A 423 18.62 0.56 -65.68
CA THR A 423 19.33 -0.70 -65.92
C THR A 423 19.14 -1.10 -67.39
N THR A 424 20.24 -1.21 -68.12
CA THR A 424 20.28 -1.74 -69.49
C THR A 424 20.13 -3.26 -69.44
N THR A 425 19.06 -3.79 -70.04
CA THR A 425 18.77 -5.22 -70.06
C THR A 425 19.52 -5.91 -71.20
N THR A 426 20.46 -6.81 -70.88
CA THR A 426 21.00 -7.78 -71.83
C THR A 426 20.28 -9.11 -71.62
N THR A 427 19.63 -9.60 -72.67
CA THR A 427 18.82 -10.82 -72.66
C THR A 427 19.71 -12.05 -72.85
N THR A 428 19.70 -12.98 -71.89
CA THR A 428 20.12 -14.37 -72.11
C THR A 428 19.01 -15.30 -71.63
N THR A 429 18.49 -16.07 -72.58
CA THR A 429 17.44 -17.07 -72.43
C THR A 429 18.02 -18.41 -71.98
N THR A 430 17.47 -18.99 -70.90
CA THR A 430 17.42 -20.44 -70.67
C THR A 430 16.09 -20.82 -70.02
N THR A 431 15.57 -21.96 -70.46
CA THR A 431 14.19 -22.44 -70.34
C THR A 431 13.94 -23.40 -69.16
N ILE A 432 12.90 -23.09 -68.37
CA ILE A 432 11.84 -23.88 -67.63
C ILE A 432 12.18 -25.26 -67.00
N PRO A 433 11.58 -25.66 -65.84
CA PRO A 433 10.13 -25.97 -65.76
C PRO A 433 9.38 -25.38 -64.54
N THR A 434 8.10 -25.12 -64.81
CA THR A 434 7.01 -24.69 -63.93
C THR A 434 6.63 -25.75 -62.88
N LEU A 435 6.39 -25.31 -61.64
CA LEU A 435 5.60 -26.05 -60.65
C LEU A 435 4.51 -25.15 -60.11
N THR A 436 3.27 -25.56 -60.38
CA THR A 436 2.00 -24.93 -60.00
C THR A 436 1.82 -24.91 -58.49
N ILE A 437 1.46 -23.73 -57.98
CA ILE A 437 1.08 -23.45 -56.59
C ILE A 437 -0.31 -24.02 -56.32
N VAL A 438 -0.44 -24.87 -55.30
CA VAL A 438 -1.72 -25.23 -54.66
C VAL A 438 -1.71 -24.62 -53.26
N ALA A 439 -2.81 -23.94 -52.94
CA ALA A 439 -3.06 -23.21 -51.71
C ALA A 439 -2.92 -24.07 -50.44
N GLY A 440 -2.27 -23.50 -49.42
CA GLY A 440 -2.14 -24.08 -48.08
C GLY A 440 -1.95 -22.98 -47.03
N VAL A 441 -2.94 -22.88 -46.15
CA VAL A 441 -3.04 -21.99 -44.98
C VAL A 441 -1.82 -22.15 -44.05
N ILE A 442 -1.18 -21.04 -43.68
CA ILE A 442 -0.18 -20.98 -42.59
C ILE A 442 -0.71 -20.06 -41.49
N ILE A 443 -1.48 -20.66 -40.60
CA ILE A 443 -1.57 -20.29 -39.18
C ILE A 443 -0.69 -21.33 -38.46
N VAL A 444 -0.06 -20.97 -37.33
CA VAL A 444 0.82 -21.80 -36.48
C VAL A 444 2.34 -21.55 -36.69
N ILE A 445 2.86 -20.42 -36.20
CA ILE A 445 4.25 -20.30 -35.67
C ILE A 445 4.35 -19.40 -34.40
N ILE A 446 3.29 -18.72 -33.93
CA ILE A 446 3.43 -17.77 -32.80
C ILE A 446 3.24 -18.42 -31.39
N ILE A 447 2.70 -19.65 -31.29
CA ILE A 447 2.32 -20.23 -29.98
C ILE A 447 3.47 -20.97 -29.26
N VAL A 448 4.56 -21.32 -29.95
CA VAL A 448 5.63 -22.14 -29.33
C VAL A 448 6.65 -21.30 -28.54
N ALA A 449 6.78 -20.01 -28.82
CA ALA A 449 7.73 -19.15 -28.09
C ALA A 449 7.24 -18.71 -26.70
N ALA A 450 5.92 -18.60 -26.49
CA ALA A 450 5.34 -18.19 -25.21
C ALA A 450 5.32 -19.33 -24.17
N ALA A 451 5.22 -20.59 -24.59
CA ALA A 451 5.14 -21.74 -23.69
C ALA A 451 6.50 -22.12 -23.04
N VAL A 452 7.63 -21.74 -23.65
CA VAL A 452 8.97 -22.14 -23.15
C VAL A 452 9.50 -21.21 -22.05
N VAL A 453 8.96 -19.98 -21.93
CA VAL A 453 9.38 -19.02 -20.89
C VAL A 453 8.66 -19.26 -19.56
N VAL A 454 7.43 -19.78 -19.58
CA VAL A 454 6.63 -20.05 -18.37
C VAL A 454 7.03 -21.34 -17.65
N LEU A 455 7.72 -22.28 -18.31
CA LEU A 455 8.15 -23.56 -17.71
C LEU A 455 9.56 -23.56 -17.09
N ARG A 456 10.29 -22.43 -17.10
CA ARG A 456 11.64 -22.33 -16.52
C ARG A 456 11.75 -21.59 -15.18
N ARG A 457 10.63 -21.30 -14.53
CA ARG A 457 10.60 -20.86 -13.13
C ARG A 457 9.56 -21.68 -12.36
N ARG A 458 9.96 -22.92 -12.04
CA ARG A 458 9.49 -23.65 -10.87
C ARG A 458 10.69 -23.88 -9.98
#